data_AF-A0AAU9KI95-F1
#
_entry.id   AF-A0AAU9KI95-F1
#
_cell.length_a   1.000
_cell.length_b   1.000
_cell.length_c   1.000
_cell.angle_alpha   90.00
_cell.angle_beta   90.00
_cell.angle_gamma   90.00
#
_symmetry.space_group_name_H-M   'P 1'
#
loop_
_entity.id
_entity.type
_entity.pdbx_description
1 polymer ?
#
loop_
_entity_poly.entity_id
_entity_poly.type
_entity_poly.pdbx_seq_one_letter_code
_entity_poly.pdbx_strand_id
1 'polypeptide(L)'
;MKAILFGLCLFALASANGLVETKLATLGGNIGSNCDPSLTTYSVTAFLVTPWPPTKNVYLNLNMTGTVSQAVTFQEMDIFVTFNGVNFYQETVKESGTYKAGQTATVIFKVFLPGIAPNGKYGVITKIKDTAGAYLNCWQVAFSLS
;
A
#
# COMPACT_ATOMS: atom_id res chain seq x y z
N MET A 1 -54.13 -9.38 28.45
CA MET A 1 -53.05 -10.23 29.00
C MET A 1 -52.10 -10.55 27.84
N LYS A 2 -51.10 -9.69 27.61
CA LYS A 2 -49.66 -9.97 27.84
C LYS A 2 -49.18 -11.31 27.25
N ALA A 3 -48.57 -11.24 26.06
CA ALA A 3 -47.47 -12.12 25.66
C ALA A 3 -46.59 -11.37 24.66
N ILE A 4 -45.50 -10.81 25.19
CA ILE A 4 -44.40 -10.23 24.43
C ILE A 4 -43.48 -11.41 24.08
N LEU A 5 -43.23 -11.67 22.80
CA LEU A 5 -42.13 -12.53 22.36
C LEU A 5 -41.08 -11.69 21.64
N PHE A 6 -40.01 -11.39 22.38
CA PHE A 6 -38.74 -10.90 21.87
C PHE A 6 -38.04 -12.06 21.13
N GLY A 7 -37.99 -11.98 19.80
CA GLY A 7 -37.12 -12.83 18.98
C GLY A 7 -35.86 -12.07 18.59
N LEU A 8 -34.85 -12.08 19.46
CA LEU A 8 -33.48 -11.63 19.14
C LEU A 8 -32.86 -12.60 18.11
N CYS A 9 -32.86 -12.24 16.84
CA CYS A 9 -31.87 -12.76 15.89
C CYS A 9 -30.72 -11.75 15.81
N LEU A 10 -29.80 -11.85 16.79
CA LEU A 10 -28.44 -11.35 16.61
C LEU A 10 -27.80 -12.16 15.49
N PHE A 11 -27.75 -11.60 14.28
CA PHE A 11 -26.75 -12.02 13.32
C PHE A 11 -25.40 -11.54 13.83
N ALA A 12 -24.71 -12.43 14.54
CA ALA A 12 -23.28 -12.31 14.76
C ALA A 12 -22.61 -12.31 13.39
N LEU A 13 -22.27 -11.12 12.88
CA LEU A 13 -21.27 -10.95 11.84
C LEU A 13 -19.93 -11.38 12.44
N ALA A 14 -19.68 -12.69 12.39
CA ALA A 14 -18.36 -13.23 12.68
C ALA A 14 -17.38 -12.59 11.68
N SER A 15 -16.47 -11.79 12.21
CA SER A 15 -15.39 -11.15 11.48
C SER A 15 -14.46 -12.19 10.87
N ALA A 16 -14.80 -12.69 9.69
CA ALA A 16 -13.97 -13.59 8.88
C ALA A 16 -13.01 -12.83 7.94
N ASN A 17 -12.81 -11.52 8.16
CA ASN A 17 -12.03 -10.67 7.27
C ASN A 17 -10.51 -10.93 7.37
N GLY A 18 -10.03 -11.61 8.42
CA GLY A 18 -8.59 -11.76 8.65
C GLY A 18 -7.87 -12.81 7.80
N LEU A 19 -8.58 -13.84 7.30
CA LEU A 19 -7.93 -14.96 6.58
C LEU A 19 -8.01 -14.85 5.05
N VAL A 20 -8.97 -14.08 4.54
CA VAL A 20 -9.17 -13.92 3.08
C VAL A 20 -8.17 -12.91 2.51
N GLU A 21 -7.89 -11.81 3.24
CA GLU A 21 -6.92 -10.80 2.79
C GLU A 21 -5.49 -11.36 2.72
N THR A 22 -5.09 -12.21 3.68
CA THR A 22 -3.74 -12.80 3.68
C THR A 22 -3.53 -13.77 2.52
N LYS A 23 -4.57 -14.54 2.16
CA LYS A 23 -4.48 -15.54 1.10
C LYS A 23 -4.47 -14.92 -0.30
N LEU A 24 -5.14 -13.77 -0.48
CA LEU A 24 -5.12 -13.01 -1.73
C LEU A 24 -3.76 -12.31 -1.93
N ALA A 25 -3.14 -11.78 -0.87
CA ALA A 25 -1.78 -11.22 -0.92
C ALA A 25 -0.71 -12.26 -1.32
N THR A 26 -0.86 -13.54 -0.92
CA THR A 26 0.04 -14.64 -1.36
C THR A 26 -0.14 -15.08 -2.81
N LEU A 27 -1.19 -14.66 -3.51
CA LEU A 27 -1.48 -15.05 -4.90
C LEU A 27 -1.27 -13.91 -5.92
N GLY A 28 -0.58 -12.83 -5.53
CA GLY A 28 -0.42 -11.63 -6.37
C GLY A 28 -1.62 -10.69 -6.33
N GLY A 29 -2.33 -10.65 -5.19
CA GLY A 29 -3.38 -9.66 -4.92
C GLY A 29 -2.82 -8.29 -4.57
N ASN A 30 -3.70 -7.29 -4.55
CA ASN A 30 -3.42 -5.95 -4.06
C ASN A 30 -2.90 -5.97 -2.62
N ILE A 31 -1.64 -5.59 -2.42
CA ILE A 31 -1.02 -5.50 -1.09
C ILE A 31 -1.05 -4.05 -0.61
N GLY A 32 -1.58 -3.83 0.59
CA GLY A 32 -1.58 -2.52 1.24
C GLY A 32 -2.91 -1.79 1.19
N SER A 33 -2.87 -0.51 1.54
CA SER A 33 -4.04 0.36 1.59
C SER A 33 -3.67 1.82 1.33
N ASN A 34 -4.67 2.63 1.00
CA ASN A 34 -4.50 4.08 0.99
C ASN A 34 -4.29 4.60 2.43
N CYS A 35 -3.30 5.47 2.64
CA CYS A 35 -2.97 6.08 3.94
C CYS A 35 -3.36 7.56 4.07
N ASP A 36 -3.79 8.18 2.99
CA ASP A 36 -4.31 9.55 2.97
C ASP A 36 -5.42 9.65 1.91
N PRO A 37 -6.69 9.42 2.31
CA PRO A 37 -7.82 9.45 1.40
C PRO A 37 -8.08 10.82 0.77
N SER A 38 -7.46 11.90 1.27
CA SER A 38 -7.60 13.23 0.68
C SER A 38 -6.77 13.39 -0.61
N LEU A 39 -5.77 12.52 -0.82
CA LEU A 39 -4.91 12.52 -2.00
C LEU A 39 -5.49 11.61 -3.08
N THR A 40 -6.28 12.21 -3.98
CA THR A 40 -7.06 11.47 -4.99
C THR A 40 -6.56 11.67 -6.43
N THR A 41 -5.49 12.44 -6.64
CA THR A 41 -4.96 12.71 -7.99
C THR A 41 -4.47 11.44 -8.67
N TYR A 42 -3.80 10.56 -7.92
CA TYR A 42 -3.40 9.23 -8.39
C TYR A 42 -4.00 8.15 -7.48
N SER A 43 -5.02 7.46 -7.99
CA SER A 43 -5.73 6.41 -7.23
C SER A 43 -5.13 5.04 -7.55
N VAL A 44 -4.42 4.45 -6.58
CA VAL A 44 -3.81 3.12 -6.72
C VAL A 44 -4.90 2.06 -6.81
N THR A 45 -4.84 1.24 -7.86
CA THR A 45 -5.77 0.15 -8.15
C THR A 45 -5.13 -1.22 -8.08
N ALA A 46 -3.80 -1.29 -8.27
CA ALA A 46 -2.99 -2.50 -8.15
C ALA A 46 -1.68 -2.20 -7.42
N PHE A 47 -1.32 -2.95 -6.38
CA PHE A 47 0.01 -2.89 -5.78
C PHE A 47 0.54 -4.31 -5.55
N LEU A 48 1.57 -4.67 -6.33
CA LEU A 48 2.17 -5.99 -6.33
C LEU A 48 3.59 -5.92 -5.78
N VAL A 49 3.93 -6.88 -4.91
CA VAL A 49 5.27 -7.02 -4.34
C VAL A 49 5.75 -8.44 -4.56
N THR A 50 6.94 -8.60 -5.14
CA THR A 50 7.52 -9.92 -5.43
C THR A 50 9.00 -9.97 -5.01
N PRO A 51 9.42 -10.91 -4.15
CA PRO A 51 8.59 -11.93 -3.48
C PRO A 51 7.72 -11.37 -2.36
N TRP A 52 6.60 -12.04 -2.08
CA TRP A 52 5.77 -11.81 -0.89
C TRP A 52 5.47 -13.15 -0.19
N PRO A 53 5.66 -13.26 1.14
CA PRO A 53 6.18 -12.24 2.05
C PRO A 53 7.66 -11.90 1.79
N PRO A 54 8.12 -10.68 2.12
CA PRO A 54 9.52 -10.30 2.00
C PRO A 54 10.43 -11.16 2.88
N THR A 55 11.59 -11.53 2.36
CA THR A 55 12.65 -12.20 3.12
C THR A 55 13.94 -11.40 3.05
N LYS A 56 14.85 -11.60 4.01
CA LYS A 56 16.11 -10.86 4.02
C LYS A 56 17.03 -11.28 2.87
N ASN A 57 17.92 -10.37 2.49
CA ASN A 57 18.93 -10.52 1.44
C ASN A 57 18.35 -10.71 0.02
N VAL A 58 17.21 -10.07 -0.27
CA VAL A 58 16.57 -10.12 -1.59
C VAL A 58 16.19 -8.73 -2.08
N TYR A 59 16.09 -8.57 -3.41
CA TYR A 59 15.42 -7.43 -4.00
C TYR A 59 13.92 -7.70 -4.06
N LEU A 60 13.14 -6.81 -3.48
CA LEU A 60 11.70 -6.74 -3.68
C LEU A 60 11.44 -5.94 -4.95
N ASN A 61 10.66 -6.51 -5.87
CA ASN A 61 10.13 -5.79 -7.01
C ASN A 61 8.73 -5.30 -6.65
N LEU A 62 8.51 -3.99 -6.72
CA LEU A 62 7.24 -3.36 -6.41
C LEU A 62 6.66 -2.76 -7.68
N ASN A 63 5.40 -3.05 -7.94
CA ASN A 63 4.65 -2.53 -9.08
C ASN A 63 3.36 -1.88 -8.57
N MET A 64 3.34 -0.56 -8.60
CA MET A 64 2.19 0.27 -8.26
C MET A 64 1.50 0.73 -9.53
N THR A 65 0.26 0.28 -9.75
CA THR A 65 -0.59 0.72 -10.84
C THR A 65 -1.81 1.44 -10.30
N GLY A 66 -2.23 2.50 -10.98
CA GLY A 66 -3.39 3.28 -10.61
C GLY A 66 -3.92 4.14 -11.74
N THR A 67 -5.03 4.82 -11.49
CA THR A 67 -5.66 5.74 -12.45
C THR A 67 -5.49 7.17 -11.99
N VAL A 68 -5.19 8.07 -12.91
CA VAL A 68 -5.02 9.50 -12.63
C VAL A 68 -6.34 10.23 -12.86
N SER A 69 -6.80 11.04 -11.90
CA SER A 69 -8.09 11.75 -11.98
C SER A 69 -8.03 13.09 -12.72
N GLN A 70 -6.83 13.69 -12.85
CA GLN A 70 -6.58 14.93 -13.59
C GLN A 70 -5.26 14.87 -14.36
N ALA A 71 -5.00 15.80 -15.28
CA ALA A 71 -3.71 15.84 -15.97
C ALA A 71 -2.58 16.17 -14.98
N VAL A 72 -1.49 15.40 -15.00
CA VAL A 72 -0.36 15.57 -14.05
C VAL A 72 0.93 15.01 -14.64
N THR A 73 2.06 15.54 -14.16
CA THR A 73 3.40 14.99 -14.44
C THR A 73 4.02 14.52 -13.14
N PHE A 74 4.37 13.24 -13.05
CA PHE A 74 5.10 12.68 -11.92
C PHE A 74 6.55 13.17 -11.95
N GLN A 75 7.12 13.46 -10.78
CA GLN A 75 8.49 13.98 -10.65
C GLN A 75 9.36 13.11 -9.72
N GLU A 76 8.80 12.66 -8.61
CA GLU A 76 9.52 11.83 -7.65
C GLU A 76 8.55 11.03 -6.78
N MET A 77 9.09 10.03 -6.11
CA MET A 77 8.40 9.24 -5.10
C MET A 77 9.19 9.30 -3.80
N ASP A 78 8.52 9.68 -2.73
CA ASP A 78 9.05 9.53 -1.38
C ASP A 78 8.65 8.16 -0.81
N ILE A 79 9.64 7.48 -0.25
CA ILE A 79 9.49 6.18 0.40
C ILE A 79 9.87 6.35 1.87
N PHE A 80 8.96 6.00 2.77
CA PHE A 80 9.18 6.03 4.21
C PHE A 80 9.08 4.60 4.74
N VAL A 81 10.12 4.16 5.45
CA VAL A 81 10.14 2.87 6.12
C VAL A 81 10.02 3.12 7.61
N THR A 82 9.08 2.41 8.24
CA THR A 82 8.91 2.37 9.68
C THR A 82 9.35 1.01 10.21
N PHE A 83 10.04 1.00 11.34
CA PHE A 83 10.37 -0.21 12.10
C PHE A 83 9.72 -0.11 13.47
N ASN A 84 8.86 -1.07 13.80
CA ASN A 84 8.06 -1.08 15.02
C ASN A 84 7.33 0.26 15.29
N GLY A 85 6.81 0.88 14.21
CA GLY A 85 6.05 2.13 14.26
C GLY A 85 6.89 3.41 14.32
N VAL A 86 8.22 3.31 14.32
CA VAL A 86 9.12 4.47 14.30
C VAL A 86 9.71 4.64 12.91
N ASN A 87 9.81 5.87 12.40
CA ASN A 87 10.52 6.16 11.15
C ASN A 87 11.96 5.65 11.26
N PHE A 88 12.30 4.74 10.36
CA PHE A 88 13.57 4.03 10.33
C PHE A 88 14.45 4.50 9.17
N TYR A 89 13.83 4.70 8.00
CA TYR A 89 14.53 5.08 6.79
C TYR A 89 13.62 5.90 5.89
N GLN A 90 14.20 6.82 5.13
CA GLN A 90 13.49 7.58 4.10
C GLN A 90 14.38 7.74 2.87
N GLU A 91 13.77 7.62 1.71
CA GLU A 91 14.42 7.84 0.42
C GLU A 91 13.48 8.60 -0.51
N THR A 92 14.06 9.36 -1.43
CA THR A 92 13.35 9.96 -2.55
C THR A 92 13.96 9.42 -3.83
N VAL A 93 13.15 8.78 -4.66
CA VAL A 93 13.55 8.28 -5.99
C VAL A 93 12.92 9.14 -7.08
N LYS A 94 13.68 9.41 -8.15
CA LYS A 94 13.16 10.18 -9.28
C LYS A 94 12.16 9.35 -10.07
N GLU A 95 11.05 9.99 -10.41
CA GLU A 95 9.99 9.43 -11.22
C GLU A 95 9.74 10.35 -12.41
N SER A 96 9.08 9.81 -13.44
CA SER A 96 8.73 10.59 -14.61
C SER A 96 7.50 10.02 -15.30
N GLY A 97 6.82 10.85 -16.06
CA GLY A 97 5.64 10.46 -16.81
C GLY A 97 4.58 11.54 -16.73
N THR A 98 4.01 11.90 -17.89
CA THR A 98 2.90 12.84 -17.98
C THR A 98 1.65 12.08 -18.40
N TYR A 99 0.60 12.23 -17.59
CA TYR A 99 -0.64 11.49 -17.72
C TYR A 99 -1.80 12.49 -17.88
N LYS A 100 -2.77 12.12 -18.72
CA LYS A 100 -4.06 12.80 -18.83
C LYS A 100 -5.03 12.20 -17.83
N ALA A 101 -6.09 12.96 -17.51
CA ALA A 101 -7.20 12.45 -16.72
C ALA A 101 -7.76 11.14 -17.31
N GLY A 102 -8.02 10.16 -16.45
CA GLY A 102 -8.50 8.82 -16.80
C GLY A 102 -7.42 7.84 -17.27
N GLN A 103 -6.17 8.27 -17.47
CA GLN A 103 -5.10 7.34 -17.86
C GLN A 103 -4.60 6.50 -16.67
N THR A 104 -4.20 5.28 -16.99
CA THR A 104 -3.49 4.40 -16.05
C THR A 104 -2.01 4.77 -16.02
N ALA A 105 -1.48 4.97 -14.83
CA ALA A 105 -0.05 5.12 -14.56
C ALA A 105 0.47 3.88 -13.84
N THR A 106 1.70 3.49 -14.16
CA THR A 106 2.39 2.35 -13.53
C THR A 106 3.78 2.81 -13.11
N VAL A 107 4.08 2.65 -11.82
CA VAL A 107 5.36 2.95 -11.18
C VAL A 107 6.00 1.64 -10.74
N ILE A 108 7.21 1.36 -11.23
CA ILE A 108 7.94 0.13 -10.92
C ILE A 108 9.25 0.50 -10.25
N PHE A 109 9.48 -0.03 -9.05
CA PHE A 109 10.69 0.24 -8.29
C PHE A 109 11.16 -1.03 -7.57
N LYS A 110 12.44 -1.02 -7.20
CA LYS A 110 13.08 -2.14 -6.50
C LYS A 110 13.67 -1.67 -5.19
N VAL A 111 13.47 -2.46 -4.14
CA VAL A 111 14.04 -2.20 -2.82
C VAL A 111 14.85 -3.40 -2.39
N PHE A 112 16.10 -3.19 -2.02
CA PHE A 112 16.92 -4.24 -1.43
C PHE A 112 16.63 -4.35 0.06
N LEU A 113 16.25 -5.54 0.52
CA LEU A 113 16.08 -5.82 1.94
C LEU A 113 17.35 -6.50 2.49
N PRO A 114 18.21 -5.79 3.25
CA PRO A 114 19.52 -6.33 3.62
C PRO A 114 19.42 -7.45 4.66
N GLY A 115 20.41 -8.36 4.65
CA GLY A 115 20.54 -9.47 5.62
C GLY A 115 20.59 -9.01 7.08
N ILE A 116 21.14 -7.82 7.32
CA ILE A 116 21.28 -7.20 8.66
C ILE A 116 19.99 -6.55 9.19
N ALA A 117 18.91 -6.50 8.39
CA ALA A 117 17.65 -5.92 8.82
C ALA A 117 17.14 -6.62 10.10
N PRO A 118 16.84 -5.87 11.18
CA PRO A 118 16.30 -6.45 12.40
C PRO A 118 15.02 -7.27 12.17
N ASN A 119 14.77 -8.24 13.05
CA ASN A 119 13.47 -8.91 13.09
C ASN A 119 12.44 -7.98 13.72
N GLY A 120 11.22 -7.98 13.18
CA GLY A 120 10.14 -7.13 13.69
C GLY A 120 9.16 -6.69 12.61
N LYS A 121 8.35 -5.70 12.96
CA LYS A 121 7.30 -5.17 12.10
C LYS A 121 7.83 -4.02 11.27
N TYR A 122 7.62 -4.11 9.96
CA TYR A 122 7.96 -3.08 9.00
C TYR A 122 6.70 -2.51 8.37
N GLY A 123 6.67 -1.18 8.24
CA GLY A 123 5.70 -0.48 7.41
C GLY A 123 6.44 0.30 6.32
N VAL A 124 5.91 0.30 5.11
CA VAL A 124 6.42 1.10 3.99
C VAL A 124 5.30 2.00 3.51
N ILE A 125 5.56 3.31 3.46
CA ILE A 125 4.65 4.30 2.91
C ILE A 125 5.31 4.89 1.67
N THR A 126 4.57 4.96 0.58
CA THR A 126 5.01 5.55 -0.69
C THR A 126 4.07 6.66 -1.11
N LYS A 127 4.64 7.80 -1.49
CA LYS A 127 3.90 8.98 -1.96
C LYS A 127 4.53 9.52 -3.23
N ILE A 128 3.77 9.62 -4.31
CA ILE A 128 4.22 10.26 -5.55
C ILE A 128 4.03 11.78 -5.43
N LYS A 129 4.99 12.56 -5.92
CA LYS A 129 4.88 14.02 -6.11
C LYS A 129 4.82 14.40 -7.58
N ASP A 130 4.11 15.49 -7.85
CA ASP A 130 4.21 16.19 -9.13
C ASP A 130 5.37 17.20 -9.19
N THR A 131 5.49 17.85 -10.33
CA THR A 131 6.50 18.91 -10.58
C THR A 131 6.33 20.17 -9.73
N ALA A 132 5.19 20.35 -9.05
CA ALA A 132 4.95 21.43 -8.11
C ALA A 132 5.29 21.02 -6.66
N GLY A 133 5.70 19.76 -6.44
CA GLY A 133 6.02 19.21 -5.13
C GLY A 133 4.78 18.76 -4.33
N ALA A 134 3.59 18.70 -4.94
CA ALA A 134 2.38 18.26 -4.27
C ALA A 134 2.28 16.73 -4.30
N TYR A 135 1.89 16.12 -3.17
CA TYR A 135 1.63 14.68 -3.12
C TYR A 135 0.35 14.33 -3.87
N LEU A 136 0.42 13.28 -4.69
CA LEU A 136 -0.67 12.83 -5.56
C LEU A 136 -1.45 11.66 -4.98
N ASN A 137 -0.81 10.89 -4.09
CA ASN A 137 -1.37 9.72 -3.43
C ASN A 137 -0.65 9.44 -2.11
N CYS A 138 -1.20 8.49 -1.36
CA CYS A 138 -0.51 7.83 -0.25
C CYS A 138 -0.86 6.34 -0.28
N TRP A 139 0.13 5.47 -0.38
CA TRP A 139 -0.06 4.02 -0.27
C TRP A 139 0.84 3.45 0.81
N GLN A 140 0.31 2.55 1.63
CA GLN A 140 1.06 1.90 2.70
C GLN A 140 0.94 0.38 2.66
N VAL A 141 2.02 -0.30 3.04
CA VAL A 141 2.11 -1.75 3.18
C VAL A 141 2.77 -2.08 4.51
N ALA A 142 2.34 -3.16 5.16
CA ALA A 142 2.98 -3.67 6.36
C ALA A 142 3.34 -5.16 6.22
N PHE A 143 4.48 -5.55 6.79
CA PHE A 143 4.95 -6.93 6.85
C PHE A 143 5.79 -7.18 8.11
N SER A 144 6.12 -8.45 8.37
CA SER A 144 7.00 -8.83 9.47
C SER A 144 8.20 -9.60 8.93
N LEU A 145 9.39 -9.33 9.49
CA LEU A 145 10.60 -10.10 9.23
C LEU A 145 10.93 -10.98 10.42
N SER A 146 11.27 -12.23 10.11
CA SER A 146 11.74 -13.28 11.03
C SER A 146 13.19 -13.64 10.77
#